data_AF-A0A3D8YIX9-F1
#
_entry.id   AF-A0A3D8YIX9-F1
#
_cell.length_a   1.000
_cell.length_b   1.000
_cell.length_c   1.000
_cell.angle_alpha   90.00
_cell.angle_beta   90.00
_cell.angle_gamma   90.00
#
_symmetry.space_group_name_H-M   'P 1'
#
loop_
_entity.id
_entity.type
_entity.pdbx_description
1 polymer ?
#
loop_
_entity_poly.entity_id
_entity_poly.type
_entity_poly.pdbx_seq_one_letter_code
_entity_poly.pdbx_strand_id
1 'polypeptide(L)' 'MPKKELLKIAKKRIFKDFLKEAKQHRPIVFYTDNDCDGMLAGSVLMSMCYRLGIKDFFFFSPLR' A
#
# COMPACT_ATOMS: atom_id res chain seq x y z
N MET A 1 -14.92 -21.46 10.72
CA MET A 1 -13.49 -21.13 10.57
C MET A 1 -13.07 -20.12 11.64
N PRO A 2 -11.86 -20.21 12.20
CA PRO A 2 -11.36 -19.26 13.20
C PRO A 2 -11.28 -17.83 12.62
N LYS A 3 -11.62 -16.80 13.41
CA LYS A 3 -11.54 -15.37 13.00
C LYS A 3 -10.17 -15.00 12.42
N LYS A 4 -9.07 -15.57 12.94
CA LYS A 4 -7.70 -15.35 12.45
C LYS A 4 -7.51 -15.85 11.01
N GLU A 5 -8.13 -16.96 10.64
CA GLU A 5 -8.03 -17.52 9.28
C GLU A 5 -8.83 -16.69 8.27
N LEU A 6 -10.01 -16.20 8.67
CA LEU A 6 -10.80 -15.28 7.85
C LEU A 6 -10.02 -13.98 7.54
N LEU A 7 -9.35 -13.42 8.55
CA LEU A 7 -8.51 -12.23 8.38
C LEU A 7 -7.32 -12.46 7.45
N LYS A 8 -6.66 -13.62 7.53
CA LYS A 8 -5.55 -13.98 6.63
C LYS A 8 -6.01 -14.06 5.18
N ILE A 9 -7.17 -14.68 4.94
CA ILE A 9 -7.73 -14.82 3.59
C ILE A 9 -8.10 -13.46 3.01
N ALA A 10 -8.76 -12.61 3.82
CA ALA A 10 -9.10 -11.25 3.41
C ALA A 10 -7.85 -10.44 3.04
N LYS A 11 -6.82 -10.45 3.89
CA LYS A 11 -5.54 -9.76 3.62
C LYS A 11 -4.87 -10.24 2.34
N LYS A 12 -4.83 -11.57 2.11
CA LYS A 12 -4.27 -12.14 0.87
C LYS A 12 -5.03 -11.69 -0.37
N ARG A 13 -6.36 -11.63 -0.29
CA ARG A 13 -7.21 -11.18 -1.40
C ARG A 13 -6.96 -9.70 -1.71
N ILE A 14 -7.04 -8.84 -0.70
CA ILE A 14 -6.80 -7.39 -0.82
C ILE A 14 -5.41 -7.13 -1.44
N PHE A 15 -4.37 -7.81 -0.96
CA PHE A 15 -3.03 -7.65 -1.51
C PHE A 15 -2.94 -8.09 -2.99
N LYS A 16 -3.62 -9.16 -3.37
CA LYS A 16 -3.63 -9.65 -4.75
C LYS A 16 -4.31 -8.64 -5.69
N ASP A 17 -5.43 -8.09 -5.26
CA ASP A 17 -6.19 -7.11 -6.05
C ASP A 17 -5.40 -5.81 -6.18
N PHE A 18 -4.79 -5.32 -5.08
CA PHE A 18 -3.85 -4.20 -5.11
C PHE A 18 -2.70 -4.43 -6.09
N LEU A 19 -2.03 -5.58 -6.04
CA LEU A 19 -0.90 -5.86 -6.93
C LEU A 19 -1.32 -5.90 -8.41
N LYS A 20 -2.54 -6.34 -8.69
CA LYS A 20 -3.11 -6.32 -10.04
C LYS A 20 -3.32 -4.88 -10.52
N GLU A 21 -3.96 -4.05 -9.72
CA GLU A 21 -4.21 -2.64 -10.04
C GLU A 21 -2.89 -1.86 -10.17
N ALA A 22 -1.97 -2.04 -9.23
CA ALA A 22 -0.65 -1.39 -9.20
C ALA A 22 0.22 -1.69 -10.43
N LYS A 23 0.02 -2.85 -11.06
CA LYS A 23 0.70 -3.21 -12.32
C LYS A 23 0.02 -2.62 -13.55
N GLN A 24 -1.30 -2.47 -13.51
CA GLN A 24 -2.11 -1.98 -14.64
C GLN A 24 -2.16 -0.45 -14.71
N HIS A 25 -2.19 0.21 -13.56
CA HIS A 25 -2.38 1.65 -13.45
C HIS A 25 -1.14 2.27 -12.82
N ARG A 26 -0.41 3.05 -13.63
CA ARG A 26 0.78 3.81 -13.22
C ARG A 26 0.63 5.27 -13.70
N PRO A 27 1.05 6.27 -12.90
CA PRO A 27 1.68 6.14 -11.58
C PRO A 27 0.68 5.93 -10.43
N ILE A 28 1.12 5.32 -9.33
CA ILE A 28 0.33 5.15 -8.10
C ILE A 28 0.54 6.36 -7.20
N VAL A 29 -0.54 6.93 -6.65
CA VAL A 29 -0.43 8.04 -5.69
C VAL A 29 -0.95 7.57 -4.34
N PHE A 30 -0.08 7.61 -3.33
CA PHE A 30 -0.41 7.32 -1.94
C PHE A 30 -0.66 8.62 -1.19
N TYR A 31 -1.84 8.76 -0.59
CA TYR A 31 -2.14 9.84 0.33
C TYR A 31 -1.85 9.36 1.75
N THR A 32 -0.96 10.05 2.46
CA THR A 32 -0.64 9.73 3.84
C THR A 32 -0.89 10.92 4.74
N ASP A 33 -1.28 10.64 5.98
CA ASP A 33 -1.31 11.67 7.01
C ASP A 33 0.10 12.17 7.31
N ASN A 34 0.18 13.40 7.84
CA ASN A 34 1.43 14.08 8.20
C ASN A 34 1.89 13.76 9.64
N ASP A 35 1.28 12.78 10.29
CA ASP A 35 1.69 12.32 11.61
C ASP A 35 2.74 11.20 11.51
N CYS A 36 3.27 10.79 12.66
CA CYS A 36 4.30 9.76 12.71
C CYS A 36 3.82 8.43 12.09
N ASP A 37 2.56 8.05 12.32
CA ASP A 37 2.01 6.82 11.76
C ASP A 37 1.87 6.91 10.24
N GLY A 38 1.39 8.04 9.71
CA GLY A 38 1.30 8.30 8.28
C GLY A 38 2.66 8.27 7.58
N MET A 39 3.70 8.86 8.19
CA MET A 39 5.06 8.78 7.65
C MET A 39 5.62 7.36 7.68
N LEU A 40 5.42 6.61 8.77
CA LEU A 40 5.86 5.23 8.88
C LEU A 40 5.13 4.33 7.87
N ALA A 41 3.81 4.45 7.77
CA ALA A 41 3.00 3.73 6.80
C ALA A 41 3.43 4.03 5.35
N GLY A 42 3.70 5.31 5.04
CA GLY A 42 4.24 5.74 3.76
C GLY A 42 5.59 5.08 3.44
N SER A 43 6.52 5.09 4.39
CA SER A 43 7.84 4.47 4.21
C SER A 43 7.76 2.95 3.97
N VAL A 44 6.84 2.27 4.64
CA VAL A 44 6.60 0.83 4.46
C VAL A 44 6.02 0.55 3.08
N LEU A 45 5.05 1.34 2.63
CA LEU A 45 4.47 1.23 1.28
C LEU A 45 5.51 1.51 0.20
N MET A 46 6.40 2.48 0.41
CA MET A 46 7.50 2.79 -0.51
C MET A 46 8.45 1.59 -0.67
N SER A 47 8.90 1.04 0.45
CA SER A 47 9.77 -0.15 0.48
C SER A 47 9.11 -1.36 -0.17
N MET A 48 7.81 -1.55 0.06
CA MET A 48 7.03 -2.61 -0.57
C MET A 48 6.96 -2.45 -2.10
N CYS A 49 6.61 -1.25 -2.59
CA CYS A 49 6.53 -0.97 -4.02
C CYS A 49 7.87 -1.21 -4.72
N TYR A 50 8.97 -0.75 -4.09
CA TYR A 50 10.31 -0.98 -4.60
C TYR A 50 10.64 -2.48 -4.73
N ARG A 51 10.36 -3.28 -3.68
CA ARG A 51 10.57 -4.75 -3.70
C ARG A 51 9.70 -5.46 -4.74
N LEU A 52 8.54 -4.90 -5.08
CA LEU A 52 7.63 -5.43 -6.09
C LEU A 52 7.96 -4.95 -7.52
N GLY A 53 9.00 -4.13 -7.70
CA GLY A 53 9.39 -3.59 -9.00
C GLY A 53 8.45 -2.51 -9.53
N ILE A 54 7.62 -1.93 -8.68
CA ILE A 54 6.78 -0.77 -9.00
C ILE A 54 7.65 0.47 -8.75
N LYS A 55 8.00 1.20 -9.81
CA LYS A 55 8.89 2.37 -9.72
C LYS A 55 8.14 3.70 -9.85
N ASP A 56 6.95 3.66 -10.44
CA ASP A 56 6.13 4.82 -10.74
C ASP A 56 5.11 5.04 -9.61
N PHE A 57 5.57 5.58 -8.48
CA PHE A 57 4.69 5.93 -7.35
C PHE A 57 5.08 7.27 -6.71
N PHE A 58 4.09 7.94 -6.12
CA PHE A 58 4.24 9.22 -5.42
C PHE A 58 3.57 9.16 -4.05
N PHE A 59 4.17 9.82 -3.07
CA PHE A 59 3.56 10.06 -1.76
C PHE A 59 3.13 11.52 -1.67
N PHE A 60 1.88 11.75 -1.31
CA PHE A 60 1.34 13.07 -1.06
C PHE A 60 0.82 13.13 0.37
N SER A 61 1.35 14.08 1.13
CA SER A 61 0.88 14.34 2.49
C SER A 61 0.41 15.78 2.52
N PRO A 62 -0.91 16.03 2.47
CA PRO A 62 -1.44 17.40 2.42
C PRO A 62 -1.00 18.14 3.68
N LEU A 63 -0.12 19.14 3.50
CA LEU A 63 0.21 20.10 4.55
C LEU A 63 -1.10 20.79 4.95
N ARG A 64 -1.49 20.58 6.20
CA ARG A 64 -2.69 21.19 6.77
C ARG A 64 -2.44 22.67 7.04
#